data_AF-A0A5D0Q7X0-F1
#
_entry.id   AF-A0A5D0Q7X0-F1
#
_cell.length_a   1.000
_cell.length_b   1.000
_cell.length_c   1.000
_cell.angle_alpha   90.00
_cell.angle_beta   90.00
_cell.angle_gamma   90.00
#
_symmetry.space_group_name_H-M   'P 1'
#
loop_
_entity.id
_entity.type
_entity.pdbx_description
1 polymer ?
#
loop_
_entity_poly.entity_id
_entity_poly.type
_entity_poly.pdbx_seq_one_letter_code
_entity_poly.pdbx_strand_id
1 'polypeptide(L)'
;MPRRDRAATVGRMDEGGLSIALLGPLEVRRDGAQVRLTTGRLRALLAVLAVFAGDAVTVERLARALWGEELPANARRSVQTYVARLRRAIGRAAIRTTPDGYLLDVAPAQVDVVRFRALAAEAGRRRGTAAERPLVEEASRLWRGAPFEGVESDWLRATVSPSLHELHLSAVERRVDLGLAEGRHRELVAELLGLAARHPLRESLWGRLLVVLGRSGRQAEALALYERLRRRLSDELGTDPSAELRGIHAALLRPGPAEEAPQVTMFTGVAEPYAGMCVISGRADGGRRFLAVVWSPV
;
A
#
# COMPACT_ATOMS: atom_id res chain seq x y z
N MET A 1 22.74 -40.05 5.83
CA MET A 1 22.92 -39.01 6.87
C MET A 1 22.41 -37.69 6.32
N PRO A 2 21.25 -37.20 6.77
CA PRO A 2 20.48 -36.19 6.05
C PRO A 2 20.91 -34.75 6.37
N ARG A 3 20.88 -33.91 5.34
CA ARG A 3 20.92 -32.45 5.42
C ARG A 3 19.66 -31.98 6.16
N ARG A 4 19.83 -31.37 7.34
CA ARG A 4 18.75 -30.69 8.04
C ARG A 4 18.46 -29.34 7.39
N ASP A 5 17.19 -29.19 7.02
CA ASP A 5 16.49 -27.94 6.75
C ASP A 5 16.85 -26.86 7.78
N ARG A 6 17.29 -25.69 7.28
CA ARG A 6 17.18 -24.44 8.01
C ARG A 6 15.87 -23.77 7.57
N ALA A 7 14.80 -24.17 8.24
CA ALA A 7 13.55 -23.42 8.27
C ALA A 7 13.83 -21.98 8.72
N ALA A 8 13.22 -21.05 8.02
CA ALA A 8 13.26 -19.63 8.28
C ALA A 8 12.68 -19.32 9.68
N THR A 9 13.55 -18.88 10.59
CA THR A 9 13.09 -18.23 11.82
C THR A 9 12.66 -16.82 11.46
N VAL A 10 11.34 -16.59 11.50
CA VAL A 10 10.71 -15.28 11.59
C VAL A 10 11.24 -14.58 12.84
N GLY A 11 12.27 -13.77 12.67
CA GLY A 11 12.85 -12.97 13.75
C GLY A 11 11.92 -11.82 14.11
N ARG A 12 11.34 -11.89 15.31
CA ARG A 12 10.79 -10.74 16.04
C ARG A 12 11.75 -9.55 15.94
N MET A 13 11.22 -8.35 15.74
CA MET A 13 11.97 -7.08 15.81
C MET A 13 12.40 -6.70 17.25
N ASP A 14 12.53 -7.67 18.15
CA ASP A 14 12.86 -7.43 19.56
C ASP A 14 14.11 -8.23 19.92
N GLU A 15 15.25 -7.53 19.91
CA GLU A 15 16.36 -7.65 20.88
C GLU A 15 17.50 -6.69 20.47
N GLY A 16 17.55 -5.51 21.10
CA GLY A 16 18.77 -4.67 21.22
C GLY A 16 19.30 -3.94 19.98
N GLY A 17 18.44 -3.33 19.14
CA GLY A 17 18.89 -2.62 17.94
C GLY A 17 18.20 -1.29 17.66
N LEU A 18 18.80 -0.49 16.78
CA LEU A 18 18.20 0.73 16.21
C LEU A 18 17.25 0.33 15.07
N SER A 19 15.98 0.73 15.12
CA SER A 19 15.02 0.59 14.03
C SER A 19 14.47 1.95 13.61
N ILE A 20 14.28 2.12 12.30
CA ILE A 20 13.86 3.38 11.70
C ILE A 20 12.76 3.07 10.69
N ALA A 21 11.63 3.75 10.85
CA ALA A 21 10.50 3.64 9.96
C ALA A 21 10.20 4.99 9.30
N LEU A 22 10.20 5.02 7.97
CA LEU A 22 10.05 6.17 7.10
C LEU A 22 8.90 6.02 6.09
N LEU A 23 8.30 4.84 5.94
CA LEU A 23 7.16 4.60 5.06
C LEU A 23 5.85 4.98 5.78
N GLY A 24 5.74 6.24 6.19
CA GLY A 24 4.70 6.77 7.06
C GLY A 24 5.31 7.81 8.02
N PRO A 25 4.66 8.07 9.16
CA PRO A 25 5.22 8.91 10.22
C PRO A 25 6.60 8.40 10.65
N LEU A 26 7.58 9.31 10.74
CA LEU A 26 8.92 8.97 11.21
C LEU A 26 8.84 8.35 12.61
N GLU A 27 9.26 7.10 12.71
CA GLU A 27 9.47 6.42 13.98
C GLU A 27 10.93 5.96 14.09
N VAL A 28 11.51 6.20 15.26
CA VAL A 28 12.87 5.76 15.60
C VAL A 28 12.77 5.04 16.92
N ARG A 29 13.23 3.80 16.97
CA ARG A 29 13.34 3.05 18.22
C ARG A 29 14.76 2.57 18.40
N ARG A 30 15.21 2.54 19.64
CA ARG A 30 16.50 2.00 20.03
C ARG A 30 16.28 1.09 21.23
N ASP A 31 16.70 -0.15 21.11
CA ASP A 31 16.57 -1.14 22.19
C ASP A 31 15.10 -1.24 22.68
N GLY A 32 14.17 -1.19 21.72
CA GLY A 32 12.73 -1.19 21.98
C GLY A 32 12.14 0.15 22.44
N ALA A 33 12.94 1.14 22.86
CA ALA A 33 12.45 2.44 23.33
C ALA A 33 12.36 3.49 22.22
N GLN A 34 11.32 4.34 22.23
CA GLN A 34 11.16 5.41 21.24
C GLN A 34 12.21 6.51 21.44
N VAL A 35 12.93 6.87 20.37
CA VAL A 35 13.87 8.00 20.35
C VAL A 35 13.18 9.22 19.75
N ARG A 36 12.99 10.27 20.56
CA ARG A 36 12.37 11.52 20.09
C ARG A 36 13.42 12.45 19.48
N LEU A 37 13.27 12.73 18.19
CA LEU A 37 14.01 13.79 17.50
C LEU A 37 13.13 15.03 17.43
N THR A 38 13.48 16.07 18.19
CA THR A 38 12.66 17.30 18.30
C THR A 38 12.90 18.29 17.16
N THR A 39 14.09 18.27 16.56
CA THR A 39 14.46 19.21 15.49
C THR A 39 14.17 18.62 14.10
N GLY A 40 13.46 19.37 13.24
CA GLY A 40 13.17 18.97 11.86
C GLY A 40 14.42 18.57 11.05
N ARG A 41 15.50 19.36 11.16
CA ARG A 41 16.80 19.03 10.54
C ARG A 41 17.44 17.73 11.05
N LEU A 42 17.24 17.34 12.32
CA LEU A 42 17.73 16.05 12.81
C LEU A 42 16.94 14.89 12.20
N ARG A 43 15.62 15.06 12.05
CA ARG A 43 14.74 14.10 11.38
C ARG A 43 15.14 13.94 9.91
N ALA A 44 15.35 15.04 9.21
CA ALA A 44 15.81 15.06 7.82
C ALA A 44 17.17 14.37 7.66
N LEU A 45 18.15 14.70 8.52
CA LEU A 45 19.47 14.07 8.49
C LEU A 45 19.37 12.55 8.67
N LEU A 46 18.59 12.10 9.66
CA LEU A 46 18.38 10.67 9.88
C LEU A 46 17.70 10.01 8.69
N ALA A 47 16.64 10.62 8.16
CA ALA A 47 15.89 10.06 7.04
C ALA A 47 16.78 9.88 5.79
N VAL A 48 17.61 10.88 5.46
CA VAL A 48 18.54 10.79 4.33
C VAL A 48 19.55 9.66 4.55
N LEU A 49 20.17 9.61 5.73
CA LEU A 49 21.13 8.54 6.06
C LEU A 49 20.48 7.15 6.05
N ALA A 50 19.24 7.03 6.50
CA ALA A 50 18.50 5.78 6.54
C ALA A 50 18.06 5.29 5.16
N VAL A 51 17.70 6.18 4.23
CA VAL A 51 17.42 5.81 2.83
C VAL A 51 18.62 5.15 2.16
N PHE A 52 19.84 5.54 2.58
CA PHE A 52 21.12 5.01 2.12
C PHE A 52 21.81 4.18 3.22
N ALA A 53 21.04 3.49 4.09
CA ALA A 53 21.63 2.72 5.18
C ALA A 53 22.61 1.66 4.64
N GLY A 54 23.81 1.58 5.26
CA GLY A 54 24.93 0.77 4.78
C GLY A 54 25.85 1.48 3.79
N ASP A 55 25.40 2.56 3.14
CA ASP A 55 26.18 3.31 2.15
C ASP A 55 26.65 4.68 2.68
N ALA A 56 27.77 5.16 2.16
CA ALA A 56 28.30 6.48 2.51
C ALA A 56 27.51 7.60 1.81
N VAL A 57 27.09 8.61 2.58
CA VAL A 57 26.42 9.82 2.09
C VAL A 57 27.36 11.01 2.25
N THR A 58 27.64 11.72 1.17
CA THR A 58 28.57 12.85 1.18
C THR A 58 28.04 14.02 1.99
N VAL A 59 28.96 14.82 2.57
CA VAL A 59 28.61 16.06 3.27
C VAL A 59 27.77 16.99 2.39
N GLU A 60 28.11 17.10 1.10
CA GLU A 60 27.39 17.94 0.14
C GLU A 60 25.93 17.51 -0.01
N ARG A 61 25.68 16.20 -0.21
CA ARG A 61 24.31 15.67 -0.32
C ARG A 61 23.53 15.88 0.98
N LEU A 62 24.16 15.62 2.14
CA LEU A 62 23.53 15.88 3.43
C LEU A 62 23.19 17.36 3.60
N ALA A 63 24.07 18.26 3.15
CA ALA A 63 23.81 19.69 3.23
C ALA A 63 22.63 20.10 2.34
N ARG A 64 22.62 19.69 1.07
CA ARG A 64 21.49 19.97 0.16
C ARG A 64 20.18 19.37 0.70
N ALA A 65 20.22 18.20 1.32
CA ALA A 65 19.01 17.60 1.87
C ALA A 65 18.48 18.28 3.14
N LEU A 66 19.33 19.01 3.87
CA LEU A 66 18.99 19.73 5.10
C LEU A 66 18.61 21.20 4.88
N TRP A 67 19.20 21.84 3.87
CA TRP A 67 19.08 23.28 3.64
C TRP A 67 18.60 23.64 2.23
N GLY A 68 18.42 22.67 1.34
CA GLY A 68 18.07 22.94 -0.06
C GLY A 68 19.18 23.72 -0.76
N GLU A 69 18.78 24.76 -1.48
CA GLU A 69 19.71 25.65 -2.20
C GLU A 69 20.32 26.73 -1.29
N GLU A 70 19.69 27.05 -0.15
CA GLU A 70 20.18 28.08 0.80
C GLU A 70 21.14 27.48 1.83
N LEU A 71 22.34 27.13 1.37
CA LEU A 71 23.36 26.52 2.23
C LEU A 71 23.92 27.51 3.26
N PRO A 72 24.23 27.05 4.49
CA PRO A 72 24.93 27.88 5.47
C PRO A 72 26.38 28.13 5.02
N ALA A 73 26.95 29.27 5.45
CA ALA A 73 28.31 29.70 5.09
C ALA A 73 29.39 28.62 5.31
N ASN A 74 29.19 27.73 6.29
CA ASN A 74 30.00 26.53 6.45
C ASN A 74 29.11 25.28 6.58
N ALA A 75 28.68 24.75 5.45
CA ALA A 75 27.89 23.53 5.34
C ALA A 75 28.54 22.34 6.08
N ARG A 76 29.85 22.11 5.91
CA ARG A 76 30.55 20.99 6.53
C ARG A 76 30.48 21.04 8.06
N ARG A 77 30.80 22.19 8.67
CA ARG A 77 30.72 22.37 10.13
C ARG A 77 29.28 22.23 10.64
N SER A 78 28.32 22.71 9.86
CA SER A 78 26.90 22.59 10.19
C SER A 78 26.46 21.12 10.20
N VAL A 79 26.76 20.36 9.15
CA VAL A 79 26.49 18.90 9.08
C VAL A 79 27.15 18.18 10.26
N GLN A 80 28.43 18.45 10.54
CA GLN A 80 29.15 17.86 11.68
C GLN A 80 28.42 18.08 13.02
N THR A 81 27.88 19.28 13.23
CA THR A 81 27.12 19.62 14.44
C THR A 81 25.84 18.78 14.55
N TYR A 82 25.09 18.65 13.45
CA TYR A 82 23.87 17.83 13.43
C TYR A 82 24.17 16.33 13.57
N VAL A 83 25.25 15.84 12.95
CA VAL A 83 25.71 14.45 13.14
C VAL A 83 26.10 14.18 14.59
N ALA A 84 26.82 15.10 15.24
CA ALA A 84 27.20 14.95 16.65
C ALA A 84 25.96 14.89 17.56
N ARG A 85 24.93 15.70 17.28
CA ARG A 85 23.65 15.66 18.00
C ARG A 85 22.89 14.36 17.73
N LEU A 86 22.85 13.91 16.47
CA LEU A 86 22.16 12.68 16.09
C LEU A 86 22.82 11.47 16.76
N ARG A 87 24.16 11.37 16.75
CA ARG A 87 24.92 10.33 17.47
C ARG A 87 24.61 10.29 18.97
N ARG A 88 24.33 11.43 19.61
CA ARG A 88 23.90 11.44 21.03
C ARG A 88 22.51 10.84 21.21
N ALA A 89 21.61 11.06 20.25
CA ALA A 89 20.23 10.56 20.33
C ALA A 89 20.14 9.05 20.01
N ILE A 90 20.77 8.58 18.93
CA ILE A 90 20.59 7.21 18.42
C ILE A 90 21.75 6.26 18.75
N GLY A 91 22.81 6.78 19.38
CA GLY A 91 24.03 6.02 19.70
C GLY A 91 25.20 6.40 18.80
N ARG A 92 26.40 6.50 19.40
CA ARG A 92 27.60 6.99 18.68
C ARG A 92 28.06 6.04 17.59
N ALA A 93 27.88 4.74 17.79
CA ALA A 93 28.30 3.70 16.85
C ALA A 93 27.40 3.61 15.61
N ALA A 94 26.14 4.07 15.71
CA ALA A 94 25.17 3.98 14.63
C ALA A 94 25.53 4.85 13.41
N ILE A 95 26.38 5.87 13.57
CA ILE A 95 26.84 6.70 12.45
C ILE A 95 28.35 6.68 12.40
N ARG A 96 28.93 6.17 11.32
CA ARG A 96 30.37 6.21 11.08
C ARG A 96 30.74 7.38 10.18
N THR A 97 31.88 7.98 10.46
CA THR A 97 32.47 9.01 9.60
C THR A 97 33.24 8.32 8.48
N THR A 98 33.07 8.77 7.25
CA THR A 98 33.88 8.37 6.09
C THR A 98 34.75 9.55 5.63
N PRO A 99 35.69 9.37 4.69
CA PRO A 99 36.51 10.48 4.17
C PRO A 99 35.66 11.68 3.70
N ASP A 100 34.57 11.39 2.97
CA ASP A 100 33.74 12.42 2.31
C ASP A 100 32.38 12.65 2.95
N GLY A 101 32.07 11.97 4.05
CA GLY A 101 30.73 12.04 4.64
C GLY A 101 30.47 11.10 5.81
N TYR A 102 29.28 10.50 5.81
CA TYR A 102 28.76 9.70 6.90
C TYR A 102 27.96 8.52 6.38
N LEU A 103 28.02 7.39 7.08
CA LEU A 103 27.13 6.26 6.84
C LEU A 103 26.33 5.94 8.10
N LEU A 104 25.10 5.47 7.90
CA LEU A 104 24.32 4.84 8.96
C LEU A 104 24.66 3.35 9.00
N ASP A 105 25.30 2.92 10.08
CA ASP A 105 25.77 1.55 10.29
C ASP A 105 24.69 0.74 11.02
N VAL A 106 23.70 0.30 10.25
CA VAL A 106 22.57 -0.52 10.71
C VAL A 106 22.30 -1.63 9.69
N ALA A 107 21.72 -2.74 10.14
CA ALA A 107 21.32 -3.80 9.24
C ALA A 107 20.20 -3.30 8.30
N PRO A 108 20.23 -3.63 6.99
CA PRO A 108 19.19 -3.23 6.04
C PRO A 108 17.75 -3.55 6.48
N ALA A 109 17.56 -4.65 7.21
CA ALA A 109 16.26 -5.07 7.72
C ALA A 109 15.69 -4.16 8.83
N GLN A 110 16.52 -3.32 9.45
CA GLN A 110 16.14 -2.38 10.51
C GLN A 110 15.60 -1.05 9.98
N VAL A 111 15.73 -0.80 8.67
CA VAL A 111 15.16 0.36 8.00
C VAL A 111 14.08 -0.08 7.02
N ASP A 112 12.85 0.35 7.26
CA ASP A 112 11.68 -0.11 6.49
C ASP A 112 11.79 0.19 4.98
N VAL A 113 12.32 1.35 4.58
CA VAL A 113 12.54 1.71 3.17
C VAL A 113 13.49 0.74 2.48
N VAL A 114 14.59 0.38 3.14
CA VAL A 114 15.60 -0.53 2.58
C VAL A 114 15.04 -1.95 2.51
N ARG A 115 14.37 -2.40 3.58
CA ARG A 115 13.67 -3.67 3.61
C ARG A 115 12.59 -3.77 2.54
N PHE A 116 11.78 -2.72 2.37
CA PHE A 116 10.73 -2.66 1.36
C PHE A 116 11.28 -2.84 -0.05
N ARG A 117 12.34 -2.11 -0.41
CA ARG A 117 13.02 -2.25 -1.71
C ARG A 117 13.55 -3.67 -1.92
N ALA A 118 14.17 -4.25 -0.90
CA ALA A 118 14.69 -5.62 -0.96
C ALA A 118 13.57 -6.66 -1.16
N LEU A 119 12.47 -6.54 -0.42
CA LEU A 119 11.30 -7.42 -0.55
C LEU A 119 10.64 -7.29 -1.93
N ALA A 120 10.48 -6.06 -2.43
CA ALA A 120 9.90 -5.82 -3.75
C ALA A 120 10.79 -6.41 -4.88
N ALA A 121 12.11 -6.26 -4.77
CA ALA A 121 13.06 -6.85 -5.71
C ALA A 121 13.04 -8.39 -5.66
N GLU A 122 13.01 -8.98 -4.46
CA GLU A 122 12.92 -10.44 -4.31
C GLU A 122 11.58 -10.98 -4.82
N ALA A 123 10.46 -10.30 -4.55
CA ALA A 123 9.16 -10.65 -5.11
C ALA A 123 9.21 -10.67 -6.65
N GLY A 124 9.85 -9.67 -7.25
CA GLY A 124 10.11 -9.61 -8.69
C GLY A 124 10.88 -10.82 -9.22
N ARG A 125 11.92 -11.27 -8.51
CA ARG A 125 12.70 -12.47 -8.86
C ARG A 125 11.92 -13.77 -8.68
N ARG A 126 10.95 -13.78 -7.77
CA ARG A 126 10.11 -14.95 -7.43
C ARG A 126 8.78 -14.96 -8.16
N ARG A 127 8.59 -14.09 -9.16
CA ARG A 127 7.34 -13.97 -9.93
C ARG A 127 6.83 -15.33 -10.40
N GLY A 128 5.55 -15.59 -10.13
CA GLY A 128 4.87 -16.83 -10.53
C GLY A 128 5.16 -18.05 -9.63
N THR A 129 5.97 -17.89 -8.59
CA THR A 129 6.21 -18.94 -7.59
C THR A 129 5.39 -18.70 -6.32
N ALA A 130 5.19 -19.74 -5.51
CA ALA A 130 4.49 -19.63 -4.22
C ALA A 130 5.16 -18.66 -3.22
N ALA A 131 6.46 -18.36 -3.41
CA ALA A 131 7.20 -17.45 -2.55
C ALA A 131 6.92 -15.97 -2.84
N GLU A 132 6.32 -15.61 -3.99
CA GLU A 132 6.09 -14.22 -4.37
C GLU A 132 5.13 -13.50 -3.42
N ARG A 133 3.97 -14.11 -3.17
CA ARG A 133 2.90 -13.52 -2.37
C ARG A 133 3.35 -13.07 -0.98
N PRO A 134 3.95 -13.93 -0.13
CA PRO A 134 4.33 -13.51 1.22
C PRO A 134 5.29 -12.31 1.20
N LEU A 135 6.17 -12.21 0.19
CA LEU A 135 7.07 -11.07 0.02
C LEU A 135 6.31 -9.77 -0.31
N VAL A 136 5.34 -9.83 -1.23
CA VAL A 136 4.50 -8.69 -1.59
C VAL A 136 3.65 -8.23 -0.41
N GLU A 137 3.08 -9.17 0.34
CA GLU A 137 2.27 -8.87 1.53
C GLU A 137 3.11 -8.29 2.68
N GLU A 138 4.32 -8.80 2.89
CA GLU A 138 5.26 -8.23 3.85
C GLU A 138 5.70 -6.83 3.44
N ALA A 139 6.05 -6.62 2.17
CA ALA A 139 6.42 -5.32 1.64
C ALA A 139 5.30 -4.29 1.80
N SER A 140 4.05 -4.69 1.52
CA SER A 140 2.87 -3.83 1.65
C SER A 140 2.63 -3.41 3.11
N ARG A 141 2.84 -4.32 4.08
CA ARG A 141 2.65 -4.05 5.51
C ARG A 141 3.63 -3.04 6.11
N LEU A 142 4.76 -2.77 5.44
CA LEU A 142 5.70 -1.76 5.90
C LEU A 142 5.17 -0.33 5.70
N TRP A 143 4.21 -0.14 4.80
CA TRP A 143 3.59 1.16 4.53
C TRP A 143 2.52 1.47 5.57
N ARG A 144 2.72 2.56 6.30
CA ARG A 144 1.84 3.09 7.36
C ARG A 144 1.21 4.43 6.99
N GLY A 145 1.62 5.04 5.88
CA GLY A 145 1.15 6.35 5.45
C GLY A 145 2.00 6.93 4.32
N ALA A 146 1.97 8.25 4.16
CA ALA A 146 2.83 8.94 3.21
C ALA A 146 4.31 8.81 3.63
N PRO A 147 5.23 8.50 2.70
CA PRO A 147 6.63 8.34 3.06
C PRO A 147 7.22 9.67 3.54
N PHE A 148 8.07 9.59 4.55
CA PHE A 148 8.75 10.70 5.20
C PHE A 148 7.81 11.69 5.90
N GLU A 149 6.64 11.24 6.36
CA GLU A 149 5.74 12.08 7.13
C GLU A 149 6.42 12.57 8.42
N GLY A 150 6.35 13.87 8.67
CA GLY A 150 7.05 14.53 9.77
C GLY A 150 8.54 14.80 9.52
N VAL A 151 9.03 14.63 8.28
CA VAL A 151 10.39 14.95 7.84
C VAL A 151 10.39 16.16 6.89
N GLU A 152 11.12 17.20 7.26
CA GLU A 152 11.26 18.43 6.46
C GLU A 152 12.49 18.35 5.56
N SER A 153 12.34 17.74 4.38
CA SER A 153 13.40 17.69 3.36
C SER A 153 12.83 17.70 1.95
N ASP A 154 12.97 18.83 1.25
CA ASP A 154 12.58 18.94 -0.17
C ASP A 154 13.36 18.00 -1.06
N TRP A 155 14.63 17.76 -0.73
CA TRP A 155 15.46 16.83 -1.47
C TRP A 155 14.90 15.41 -1.45
N LEU A 156 14.47 14.89 -0.29
CA LEU A 156 13.83 13.57 -0.21
C LEU A 156 12.53 13.53 -1.02
N ARG A 157 11.71 14.59 -0.91
CA ARG A 157 10.46 14.73 -1.67
C ARG A 157 10.69 14.71 -3.18
N ALA A 158 11.73 15.38 -3.66
CA ALA A 158 12.02 15.50 -5.09
C ALA A 158 12.75 14.27 -5.67
N THR A 159 13.65 13.64 -4.90
CA THR A 159 14.59 12.64 -5.44
C THR A 159 14.26 11.20 -5.05
N VAL A 160 13.68 10.97 -3.88
CA VAL A 160 13.46 9.62 -3.33
C VAL A 160 11.99 9.25 -3.36
N SER A 161 11.11 10.14 -2.90
CA SER A 161 9.68 9.88 -2.81
C SER A 161 9.04 9.41 -4.12
N PRO A 162 9.34 9.97 -5.31
CA PRO A 162 8.67 9.54 -6.54
C PRO A 162 8.92 8.06 -6.85
N SER A 163 10.18 7.63 -6.76
CA SER A 163 10.55 6.22 -6.98
C SER A 163 9.93 5.27 -5.94
N LEU A 164 9.79 5.71 -4.69
CA LEU A 164 9.15 4.91 -3.64
C LEU A 164 7.65 4.77 -3.87
N HIS A 165 6.97 5.84 -4.27
CA HIS A 165 5.54 5.78 -4.60
C HIS A 165 5.30 4.87 -5.80
N GLU A 166 6.11 4.97 -6.85
CA GLU A 166 5.98 4.08 -8.02
C GLU A 166 6.18 2.61 -7.64
N LEU A 167 7.17 2.31 -6.82
CA LEU A 167 7.42 0.95 -6.33
C LEU A 167 6.28 0.46 -5.43
N HIS A 168 5.71 1.33 -4.59
CA HIS A 168 4.54 1.01 -3.77
C HIS A 168 3.32 0.67 -4.61
N LEU A 169 2.99 1.51 -5.57
CA LEU A 169 1.86 1.29 -6.45
C LEU A 169 2.02 -0.01 -7.24
N SER A 170 3.23 -0.30 -7.73
CA SER A 170 3.52 -1.57 -8.40
C SER A 170 3.35 -2.78 -7.45
N ALA A 171 3.77 -2.66 -6.19
CA ALA A 171 3.57 -3.71 -5.19
C ALA A 171 2.08 -3.93 -4.86
N VAL A 172 1.29 -2.85 -4.77
CA VAL A 172 -0.16 -2.93 -4.55
C VAL A 172 -0.87 -3.55 -5.75
N GLU A 173 -0.57 -3.09 -6.97
CA GLU A 173 -1.07 -3.69 -8.21
C GLU A 173 -0.78 -5.19 -8.25
N ARG A 174 0.44 -5.58 -7.87
CA ARG A 174 0.81 -6.99 -7.84
C ARG A 174 0.07 -7.78 -6.77
N ARG A 175 -0.12 -7.22 -5.58
CA ARG A 175 -0.94 -7.85 -4.52
C ARG A 175 -2.36 -8.10 -5.01
N VAL A 176 -2.93 -7.14 -5.74
CA VAL A 176 -4.25 -7.27 -6.33
C VAL A 176 -4.29 -8.39 -7.38
N ASP A 177 -3.31 -8.45 -8.28
CA ASP A 177 -3.24 -9.51 -9.30
C ASP A 177 -3.16 -10.91 -8.67
N LEU A 178 -2.37 -11.06 -7.60
CA LEU A 178 -2.27 -12.31 -6.85
C LEU A 178 -3.60 -12.65 -6.15
N GLY A 179 -4.26 -11.67 -5.53
CA GLY A 179 -5.58 -11.87 -4.91
C GLY A 179 -6.65 -12.25 -5.93
N LEU A 180 -6.64 -11.64 -7.12
CA LEU A 180 -7.53 -11.97 -8.22
C LEU A 180 -7.34 -13.41 -8.72
N ALA A 181 -6.10 -13.88 -8.83
CA ALA A 181 -5.78 -15.25 -9.25
C ALA A 181 -6.33 -16.32 -8.28
N GLU A 182 -6.47 -15.96 -7.01
CA GLU A 182 -6.93 -16.85 -5.94
C GLU A 182 -8.39 -16.64 -5.52
N GLY A 183 -9.11 -15.75 -6.22
CA GLY A 183 -10.50 -15.43 -5.88
C GLY A 183 -10.68 -14.55 -4.63
N ARG A 184 -9.62 -13.99 -4.06
CA ARG A 184 -9.67 -13.07 -2.89
C ARG A 184 -9.82 -11.61 -3.32
N HIS A 185 -10.97 -11.29 -3.91
CA HIS A 185 -11.16 -10.02 -4.64
C HIS A 185 -12.05 -9.00 -3.91
N ARG A 186 -12.96 -9.43 -3.03
CA ARG A 186 -13.92 -8.53 -2.35
C ARG A 186 -13.27 -7.50 -1.42
N GLU A 187 -12.20 -7.89 -0.74
CA GLU A 187 -11.49 -7.03 0.23
C GLU A 187 -10.68 -5.90 -0.43
N LEU A 188 -10.49 -5.95 -1.76
CA LEU A 188 -9.60 -5.03 -2.49
C LEU A 188 -10.31 -3.81 -3.09
N VAL A 189 -11.66 -3.81 -3.16
CA VAL A 189 -12.43 -2.75 -3.85
C VAL A 189 -12.21 -1.37 -3.22
N ALA A 190 -12.37 -1.27 -1.90
CA ALA A 190 -12.28 0.01 -1.19
C ALA A 190 -10.89 0.64 -1.31
N GLU A 191 -9.85 -0.18 -1.21
CA GLU A 191 -8.47 0.25 -1.37
C GLU A 191 -8.18 0.74 -2.79
N LEU A 192 -8.59 -0.03 -3.81
CA LEU A 192 -8.40 0.33 -5.21
C LEU A 192 -9.17 1.59 -5.60
N LEU A 193 -10.39 1.79 -5.08
CA LEU A 193 -11.13 3.05 -5.27
C LEU A 193 -10.35 4.25 -4.72
N GLY A 194 -9.80 4.13 -3.51
CA GLY A 194 -8.99 5.18 -2.90
C GLY A 194 -7.72 5.48 -3.70
N LEU A 195 -7.04 4.45 -4.21
CA LEU A 195 -5.83 4.62 -5.02
C LEU A 195 -6.12 5.20 -6.41
N ALA A 196 -7.17 4.72 -7.08
CA ALA A 196 -7.60 5.24 -8.38
C ALA A 196 -8.03 6.72 -8.29
N ALA A 197 -8.65 7.13 -7.19
CA ALA A 197 -8.99 8.53 -6.94
C ALA A 197 -7.74 9.41 -6.73
N ARG A 198 -6.71 8.91 -6.03
CA ARG A 198 -5.44 9.61 -5.81
C ARG A 198 -4.53 9.63 -7.04
N HIS A 199 -4.62 8.63 -7.89
CA HIS A 199 -3.82 8.46 -9.10
C HIS A 199 -4.72 8.34 -10.33
N PRO A 200 -5.46 9.41 -10.68
CA PRO A 200 -6.53 9.34 -11.67
C PRO A 200 -6.06 8.97 -13.08
N LEU A 201 -4.81 9.29 -13.43
CA LEU A 201 -4.21 8.99 -14.74
C LEU A 201 -3.52 7.62 -14.83
N ARG A 202 -3.50 6.83 -13.73
CA ARG A 202 -2.89 5.50 -13.72
C ARG A 202 -3.91 4.44 -14.10
N GLU A 203 -4.09 4.25 -15.41
CA GLU A 203 -5.08 3.31 -15.99
C GLU A 203 -4.97 1.88 -15.45
N SER A 204 -3.78 1.42 -15.08
CA SER A 204 -3.52 0.09 -14.52
C SER A 204 -4.27 -0.18 -13.20
N LEU A 205 -4.48 0.85 -12.36
CA LEU A 205 -5.29 0.75 -11.15
C LEU A 205 -6.77 0.64 -11.48
N TRP A 206 -7.23 1.44 -12.44
CA TRP A 206 -8.61 1.41 -12.91
C TRP A 206 -8.96 0.07 -13.54
N GLY A 207 -8.11 -0.47 -14.41
CA GLY A 207 -8.32 -1.79 -15.02
C GLY A 207 -8.53 -2.88 -13.96
N ARG A 208 -7.68 -2.91 -12.92
CA ARG A 208 -7.82 -3.83 -11.79
C ARG A 208 -9.12 -3.62 -11.02
N LEU A 209 -9.48 -2.37 -10.72
CA LEU A 209 -10.75 -2.05 -10.06
C LEU A 209 -11.95 -2.55 -10.85
N LEU A 210 -11.96 -2.31 -12.17
CA LEU A 210 -13.02 -2.77 -13.08
C LEU A 210 -13.14 -4.30 -13.08
N VAL A 211 -12.01 -5.02 -13.15
CA VAL A 211 -11.99 -6.49 -13.09
C VAL A 211 -12.51 -7.00 -11.74
N VAL A 212 -12.06 -6.40 -10.63
CA VAL A 212 -12.51 -6.77 -9.29
C VAL A 212 -14.02 -6.55 -9.13
N LEU A 213 -14.56 -5.41 -9.59
CA LEU A 213 -15.99 -5.12 -9.53
C LEU A 213 -16.80 -6.09 -10.38
N GLY A 214 -16.35 -6.38 -11.61
CA GLY A 214 -16.99 -7.37 -12.48
C GLY A 214 -17.07 -8.75 -11.84
N ARG A 215 -15.97 -9.24 -11.25
CA ARG A 215 -15.93 -10.53 -10.53
C ARG A 215 -16.73 -10.54 -9.23
N SER A 216 -17.03 -9.37 -8.67
CA SER A 216 -17.86 -9.22 -7.47
C SER A 216 -19.36 -9.15 -7.78
N GLY A 217 -19.79 -9.32 -9.05
CA GLY A 217 -21.18 -9.14 -9.48
C GLY A 217 -21.63 -7.67 -9.59
N ARG A 218 -20.69 -6.72 -9.50
CA ARG A 218 -20.96 -5.26 -9.55
C ARG A 218 -20.68 -4.69 -10.94
N GLN A 219 -21.15 -5.38 -11.99
CA GLN A 219 -20.86 -5.06 -13.38
C GLN A 219 -21.35 -3.66 -13.79
N ALA A 220 -22.57 -3.26 -13.39
CA ALA A 220 -23.11 -1.95 -13.71
C ALA A 220 -22.23 -0.80 -13.16
N GLU A 221 -21.68 -0.99 -11.95
CA GLU A 221 -20.77 -0.02 -11.35
C GLU A 221 -19.41 0.02 -12.07
N ALA A 222 -18.88 -1.13 -12.49
CA ALA A 222 -17.67 -1.20 -13.31
C ALA A 222 -17.86 -0.41 -14.62
N LEU A 223 -18.96 -0.62 -15.35
CA LEU A 223 -19.26 0.11 -16.59
C LEU A 223 -19.38 1.63 -16.34
N ALA A 224 -20.06 2.03 -15.26
CA ALA A 224 -20.19 3.45 -14.90
C ALA A 224 -18.84 4.11 -14.58
N LEU A 225 -17.93 3.39 -13.92
CA LEU A 225 -16.57 3.89 -13.63
C LEU A 225 -15.70 3.97 -14.87
N TYR A 226 -15.79 3.02 -15.79
CA TYR A 226 -15.10 3.08 -17.08
C TYR A 226 -15.49 4.34 -17.86
N GLU A 227 -16.80 4.62 -17.98
CA GLU A 227 -17.27 5.83 -18.68
C GLU A 227 -16.86 7.14 -17.98
N ARG A 228 -16.73 7.12 -16.65
CA ARG A 228 -16.18 8.26 -15.90
C ARG A 228 -14.71 8.49 -16.24
N LEU A 229 -13.91 7.43 -16.26
CA LEU A 229 -12.50 7.51 -16.61
C LEU A 229 -12.28 7.92 -18.07
N ARG A 230 -13.05 7.35 -19.01
CA ARG A 230 -12.97 7.70 -20.43
C ARG A 230 -13.19 9.19 -20.66
N ARG A 231 -14.22 9.77 -20.05
CA ARG A 231 -14.47 11.23 -20.11
C ARG A 231 -13.31 12.01 -19.53
N ARG A 232 -12.81 11.62 -18.35
CA ARG A 232 -11.65 12.28 -17.74
C ARG A 232 -10.42 12.28 -18.65
N LEU A 233 -10.06 11.14 -19.23
CA LEU A 233 -8.89 11.06 -20.13
C LEU A 233 -9.08 11.94 -21.38
N SER A 234 -10.29 11.97 -21.93
CA SER A 234 -10.61 12.85 -23.05
C SER A 234 -10.53 14.34 -22.66
N ASP A 235 -11.06 14.71 -21.48
CA ASP A 235 -11.14 16.10 -21.04
C ASP A 235 -9.78 16.64 -20.60
N GLU A 236 -8.98 15.85 -19.87
CA GLU A 236 -7.70 16.27 -19.31
C GLU A 236 -6.51 16.08 -20.26
N LEU A 237 -6.54 15.03 -21.10
CA LEU A 237 -5.41 14.66 -21.97
C LEU A 237 -5.75 14.66 -23.47
N GLY A 238 -7.03 14.75 -23.85
CA GLY A 238 -7.44 14.61 -25.25
C GLY A 238 -7.23 13.21 -25.82
N THR A 239 -7.13 12.19 -24.96
CA THR A 239 -6.82 10.80 -25.35
C THR A 239 -7.92 9.83 -24.97
N ASP A 240 -8.06 8.76 -25.76
CA ASP A 240 -8.90 7.61 -25.40
C ASP A 240 -8.23 6.67 -24.39
N PRO A 241 -9.02 5.88 -23.63
CA PRO A 241 -8.53 4.78 -22.80
C PRO A 241 -7.58 3.84 -23.54
N SER A 242 -6.56 3.33 -22.87
CA SER A 242 -5.60 2.36 -23.40
C SER A 242 -6.26 1.09 -23.95
N ALA A 243 -5.55 0.37 -24.82
CA ALA A 243 -6.04 -0.87 -25.41
C ALA A 243 -6.38 -1.95 -24.35
N GLU A 244 -5.58 -2.03 -23.27
CA GLU A 244 -5.83 -2.93 -22.15
C GLU A 244 -7.17 -2.61 -21.47
N LEU A 245 -7.42 -1.33 -21.17
CA LEU A 245 -8.62 -0.89 -20.49
C LEU A 245 -9.88 -1.06 -21.38
N ARG A 246 -9.76 -0.78 -22.69
CA ARG A 246 -10.82 -1.08 -23.67
C ARG A 246 -11.11 -2.58 -23.76
N GLY A 247 -10.08 -3.43 -23.66
CA GLY A 247 -10.22 -4.87 -23.61
C GLY A 247 -10.99 -5.35 -22.37
N ILE A 248 -10.69 -4.76 -21.20
CA ILE A 248 -11.41 -5.02 -19.95
C ILE A 248 -12.88 -4.60 -20.07
N HIS A 249 -13.15 -3.42 -20.62
CA HIS A 249 -14.51 -2.96 -20.86
C HIS A 249 -15.29 -3.89 -21.81
N ALA A 250 -14.66 -4.33 -22.91
CA ALA A 250 -15.27 -5.28 -23.83
C ALA A 250 -15.57 -6.63 -23.15
N ALA A 251 -14.70 -7.10 -22.25
CA ALA A 251 -14.96 -8.30 -21.46
C ALA A 251 -16.12 -8.11 -20.47
N LEU A 252 -16.25 -6.93 -19.86
CA LEU A 252 -17.38 -6.58 -18.98
C LEU A 252 -18.72 -6.48 -19.70
N LEU A 253 -18.75 -6.23 -21.01
CA LEU A 253 -20.01 -6.19 -21.78
C LEU A 253 -20.50 -7.57 -22.19
N ARG A 254 -19.65 -8.60 -22.14
CA ARG A 254 -20.06 -9.96 -22.46
C ARG A 254 -20.93 -10.50 -21.31
N PRO A 255 -22.05 -11.16 -21.61
CA PRO A 255 -22.78 -11.92 -20.60
C PRO A 255 -21.81 -12.88 -19.92
N GLY A 256 -21.69 -12.80 -18.59
CA GLY A 256 -20.92 -13.78 -17.83
C GLY A 256 -21.53 -15.19 -18.00
N PRO A 257 -20.79 -16.28 -17.69
CA PRO A 257 -21.46 -17.54 -17.41
C PRO A 257 -22.53 -17.24 -16.36
N ALA A 258 -23.77 -17.63 -16.62
CA ALA A 258 -24.85 -17.45 -15.67
C ALA A 258 -24.44 -18.14 -14.38
N GLU A 259 -23.96 -17.36 -13.42
CA GLU A 259 -23.88 -17.79 -12.02
C GLU A 259 -25.31 -18.16 -11.68
N GLU A 260 -25.55 -19.43 -11.31
CA GLU A 260 -26.88 -19.97 -11.05
C GLU A 260 -27.69 -18.90 -10.34
N ALA A 261 -28.71 -18.39 -11.04
CA ALA A 261 -29.54 -17.33 -10.50
C ALA A 261 -29.93 -17.78 -9.09
N PRO A 262 -29.71 -16.95 -8.05
CA PRO A 262 -30.15 -17.32 -6.71
C PRO A 262 -31.60 -17.73 -6.89
N GLN A 263 -31.94 -18.96 -6.51
CA GLN A 263 -33.30 -19.42 -6.61
C GLN A 263 -34.12 -18.47 -5.75
N VAL A 264 -34.70 -17.46 -6.40
CA VAL A 264 -35.69 -16.59 -5.79
C VAL A 264 -36.83 -17.53 -5.56
N THR A 265 -36.92 -18.06 -4.34
CA THR A 265 -38.06 -18.87 -3.96
C THR A 265 -39.26 -17.96 -4.10
N MET A 266 -40.02 -18.16 -5.17
CA MET A 266 -41.28 -17.47 -5.39
C MET A 266 -42.18 -17.80 -4.22
N PHE A 267 -42.34 -16.85 -3.31
CA PHE A 267 -43.24 -16.99 -2.19
C PHE A 267 -44.67 -16.87 -2.70
N THR A 268 -45.32 -18.00 -2.96
CA THR A 268 -46.74 -18.08 -3.29
C THR A 268 -47.56 -18.08 -2.00
N GLY A 269 -47.50 -16.97 -1.28
CA GLY A 269 -48.26 -16.81 -0.05
C GLY A 269 -49.62 -16.17 -0.28
N VAL A 270 -50.63 -16.59 0.48
CA VAL A 270 -51.92 -15.89 0.57
C VAL A 270 -51.77 -14.80 1.63
N ALA A 271 -52.18 -13.57 1.28
CA ALA A 271 -52.18 -12.44 2.21
C ALA A 271 -53.55 -12.36 2.90
N GLU A 272 -53.58 -12.56 4.22
CA GLU A 272 -54.79 -12.38 5.02
C GLU A 272 -54.63 -11.19 5.98
N PRO A 273 -55.61 -10.26 6.03
CA PRO A 273 -55.57 -9.15 6.95
C PRO A 273 -55.90 -9.62 8.38
N TYR A 274 -55.01 -9.36 9.33
CA TYR A 274 -55.24 -9.60 10.76
C TYR A 274 -54.85 -8.35 11.56
N ALA A 275 -55.81 -7.75 12.27
CA ALA A 275 -55.59 -6.69 13.25
C ALA A 275 -54.64 -5.53 12.81
N GLY A 276 -54.76 -5.06 11.56
CA GLY A 276 -53.91 -3.99 11.02
C GLY A 276 -52.53 -4.44 10.51
N MET A 277 -52.26 -5.75 10.50
CA MET A 277 -51.07 -6.36 9.92
C MET A 277 -51.45 -7.20 8.69
N CYS A 278 -50.57 -7.19 7.68
CA CYS A 278 -50.66 -8.11 6.55
C CYS A 278 -49.75 -9.30 6.83
N VAL A 279 -50.36 -10.46 7.09
CA VAL A 279 -49.63 -11.72 7.29
C VAL A 279 -49.61 -12.45 5.96
N ILE A 280 -48.41 -12.69 5.43
CA ILE A 280 -48.25 -13.47 4.20
C ILE A 280 -47.70 -14.84 4.61
N SER A 281 -48.51 -15.89 4.36
CA SER A 281 -48.14 -17.26 4.68
C SER A 281 -48.14 -18.14 3.42
N GLY A 282 -47.09 -18.93 3.25
CA GLY A 282 -46.88 -19.69 2.01
C GLY A 282 -45.85 -20.81 2.18
N ARG A 283 -45.84 -21.75 1.23
CA ARG A 283 -44.80 -22.78 1.13
C ARG A 283 -43.72 -22.28 0.17
N ALA A 284 -42.47 -22.37 0.61
CA ALA A 284 -41.33 -22.27 -0.28
C ALA A 284 -41.08 -23.63 -0.93
N ASP A 285 -40.52 -23.64 -2.14
CA ASP A 285 -40.04 -24.88 -2.78
C ASP A 285 -39.05 -25.58 -1.84
N GLY A 286 -39.37 -26.82 -1.47
CA GLY A 286 -38.70 -27.58 -0.39
C GLY A 286 -39.61 -27.96 0.79
N GLY A 287 -40.89 -27.59 0.77
CA GLY A 287 -41.92 -28.14 1.67
C GLY A 287 -41.97 -27.54 3.08
N ARG A 288 -41.11 -26.58 3.40
CA ARG A 288 -41.14 -25.85 4.68
C ARG A 288 -42.09 -24.65 4.59
N ARG A 289 -42.93 -24.47 5.61
CA ARG A 289 -43.79 -23.27 5.76
C ARG A 289 -42.93 -22.12 6.26
N PHE A 290 -42.99 -20.98 5.60
CA PHE A 290 -42.39 -19.73 6.06
C PHE A 290 -43.50 -18.73 6.38
N LEU A 291 -43.31 -17.99 7.48
CA LEU A 291 -44.21 -16.92 7.92
C LEU A 291 -43.46 -15.59 7.78
N ALA A 292 -43.96 -14.68 6.94
CA ALA A 292 -43.46 -13.32 6.86
C ALA A 292 -44.56 -12.37 7.36
N VAL A 293 -44.24 -11.57 8.38
CA VAL A 293 -45.13 -10.53 8.91
C VAL A 293 -44.60 -9.20 8.40
N VAL A 294 -45.38 -8.53 7.56
CA VAL A 294 -45.04 -7.18 7.07
C VAL A 294 -45.91 -6.19 7.83
N TRP A 295 -45.27 -5.32 8.59
CA TRP A 295 -45.95 -4.22 9.28
C TRP A 295 -46.04 -3.01 8.36
N SER A 296 -47.25 -2.51 8.11
CA SER A 296 -47.47 -1.22 7.45
C SER A 296 -47.87 -0.21 8.51
N PRO A 297 -47.15 0.90 8.69
CA PRO A 297 -47.67 2.00 9.48
C PRO A 297 -48.72 2.72 8.62
N VAL A 298 -49.90 2.93 9.20
CA VAL A 298 -50.90 3.90 8.69
C VAL A 298 -50.39 5.30 8.96
#